data_AF-W7YK59-F1
#
_entry.id   AF-W7YK59-F1
#
_cell.length_a   1.000
_cell.length_b   1.000
_cell.length_c   1.000
_cell.angle_alpha   90.00
_cell.angle_beta   90.00
_cell.angle_gamma   90.00
#
_symmetry.space_group_name_H-M   'P 1'
#
loop_
_entity.id
_entity.type
_entity.pdbx_description
1 polymer ?
#
loop_
_entity_poly.entity_id
_entity_poly.type
_entity_poly.pdbx_seq_one_letter_code
_entity_poly.pdbx_strand_id
1 'polypeptide(L)'
;MTEQYRFTYEESLLLTWVKGEETIPNRKFDIPKLHRFAQKNGLAPYLFFITKDLKEVLPKELKALLKKDFFNTLVRNTLIQNTWKKVRTLLSEHQIHYVP
;
A
#
# COMPACT_ATOMS: atom_id res chain seq x y z
N MET A 1 -30.77 -6.89 2.87
CA MET A 1 -30.21 -7.01 1.51
C MET A 1 -28.88 -6.29 1.51
N THR A 2 -27.77 -7.03 1.48
CA THR A 2 -26.43 -6.44 1.41
C THR A 2 -26.16 -6.02 -0.03
N GLU A 3 -25.98 -4.72 -0.26
CA GLU A 3 -25.50 -4.21 -1.54
C GLU A 3 -24.16 -4.89 -1.86
N GLN A 4 -24.16 -5.76 -2.88
CA GLN A 4 -22.91 -6.26 -3.45
C GLN A 4 -22.25 -5.09 -4.18
N TYR A 5 -21.26 -4.48 -3.55
CA TYR A 5 -20.39 -3.50 -4.21
C TYR A 5 -19.82 -4.12 -5.48
N ARG A 6 -20.25 -3.62 -6.64
CA ARG A 6 -19.70 -4.02 -7.93
C ARG A 6 -18.43 -3.21 -8.17
N PHE A 7 -17.29 -3.89 -8.10
CA PHE A 7 -16.02 -3.30 -8.51
C PHE A 7 -16.03 -3.01 -10.01
N THR A 8 -15.43 -1.89 -10.40
CA THR A 8 -15.04 -1.67 -11.80
C THR A 8 -13.99 -2.71 -12.20
N TYR A 9 -13.76 -2.85 -13.50
CA TYR A 9 -12.73 -3.78 -14.00
C TYR A 9 -11.35 -3.46 -13.44
N GLU A 10 -10.97 -2.16 -13.38
CA GLU A 10 -9.66 -1.75 -12.88
C GLU A 10 -9.48 -2.12 -11.40
N GLU A 11 -10.55 -1.96 -10.61
CA GLU A 11 -10.56 -2.32 -9.19
C GLU A 11 -10.50 -3.84 -9.01
N SER A 12 -11.28 -4.58 -9.80
CA SER A 12 -11.24 -6.05 -9.82
C SER A 12 -9.84 -6.56 -10.17
N LEU A 13 -9.18 -5.94 -11.16
CA LEU A 13 -7.84 -6.30 -11.60
C LEU A 13 -6.79 -6.07 -10.48
N LEU A 14 -6.89 -4.96 -9.74
CA LEU A 14 -6.02 -4.72 -8.58
C LEU A 14 -6.23 -5.77 -7.49
N LEU A 15 -7.48 -6.14 -7.22
CA LEU A 15 -7.80 -7.15 -6.20
C LEU A 15 -7.28 -8.53 -6.60
N THR A 16 -7.38 -8.89 -7.87
CA THR A 16 -6.77 -10.11 -8.44
C THR A 16 -5.25 -10.12 -8.22
N TRP A 17 -4.56 -9.01 -8.53
CA TRP A 17 -3.11 -8.92 -8.26
C TRP A 17 -2.77 -8.96 -6.77
N VAL A 18 -3.57 -8.34 -5.89
CA VAL A 18 -3.40 -8.43 -4.42
C VAL A 18 -3.53 -9.88 -3.93
N LYS A 19 -4.38 -10.69 -4.56
CA LYS A 19 -4.54 -12.12 -4.26
C LYS A 19 -3.38 -12.98 -4.79
N GLY A 20 -2.43 -12.41 -5.52
CA GLY A 20 -1.32 -13.14 -6.14
C GLY A 20 -1.73 -13.89 -7.41
N GLU A 21 -2.89 -13.58 -7.99
CA GLU A 21 -3.36 -14.20 -9.22
C GLU A 21 -2.70 -13.52 -10.43
N GLU A 22 -2.03 -14.32 -11.26
CA GLU A 22 -1.41 -13.85 -12.50
C GLU A 22 -2.48 -13.62 -13.56
N THR A 23 -2.88 -12.37 -13.77
CA THR A 23 -3.79 -12.01 -14.87
C THR A 23 -3.15 -10.97 -15.77
N ILE A 24 -3.00 -11.33 -17.05
CA ILE A 24 -2.62 -10.40 -18.11
C ILE A 24 -3.85 -9.54 -18.44
N PRO A 25 -3.72 -8.21 -18.45
CA PRO A 25 -4.84 -7.35 -18.78
C PRO A 25 -5.30 -7.55 -20.23
N ASN A 26 -6.55 -7.95 -20.42
CA ASN A 26 -7.13 -8.20 -21.75
C ASN A 26 -7.57 -6.92 -22.49
N ARG A 27 -7.43 -5.74 -21.85
CA ARG A 27 -7.84 -4.44 -22.40
C ARG A 27 -6.92 -3.33 -21.92
N LYS A 28 -6.91 -2.19 -22.63
CA LYS A 28 -6.27 -0.97 -22.14
C LYS A 28 -6.93 -0.54 -20.82
N PHE A 29 -6.13 -0.24 -19.82
CA PHE A 29 -6.56 0.23 -18.50
C PHE A 29 -5.84 1.54 -18.17
N ASP A 30 -6.45 2.31 -17.28
CA ASP A 30 -5.95 3.62 -16.83
C ASP A 30 -5.04 3.43 -15.60
N ILE A 31 -3.73 3.62 -15.80
CA ILE A 31 -2.71 3.47 -14.75
C ILE A 31 -2.90 4.48 -13.61
N PRO A 32 -3.10 5.78 -13.86
CA PRO A 32 -3.49 6.75 -12.84
C PRO A 32 -4.71 6.34 -12.00
N LYS A 33 -5.75 5.79 -12.64
CA LYS A 33 -6.96 5.32 -11.92
C LYS A 33 -6.64 4.14 -11.00
N LEU A 34 -5.88 3.16 -11.50
CA LEU A 34 -5.43 2.01 -10.70
C LEU A 34 -4.60 2.47 -9.50
N HIS A 35 -3.62 3.33 -9.75
CA HIS A 35 -2.73 3.85 -8.72
C HIS A 35 -3.51 4.61 -7.63
N ARG A 36 -4.45 5.48 -8.01
CA ARG A 36 -5.31 6.21 -7.07
C ARG A 36 -6.17 5.28 -6.23
N PHE A 37 -6.74 4.23 -6.83
CA PHE A 37 -7.52 3.24 -6.08
C PHE A 37 -6.64 2.47 -5.09
N ALA A 38 -5.45 2.07 -5.51
CA ALA A 38 -4.48 1.40 -4.64
C ALA A 38 -4.06 2.29 -3.46
N GLN A 39 -3.81 3.58 -3.67
CA GLN A 39 -3.50 4.54 -2.62
C GLN A 39 -4.66 4.73 -1.65
N LYS A 40 -5.87 4.98 -2.16
CA LYS A 40 -7.07 5.22 -1.35
C LYS A 40 -7.36 4.08 -0.38
N ASN A 41 -7.08 2.84 -0.79
CA ASN A 41 -7.35 1.64 0.01
C ASN A 41 -6.12 1.13 0.76
N GLY A 42 -5.00 1.85 0.78
CA GLY A 42 -3.77 1.42 1.46
C GLY A 42 -3.08 0.20 0.83
N LEU A 43 -3.48 -0.19 -0.38
CA LEU A 43 -2.96 -1.35 -1.11
C LEU A 43 -1.66 -1.04 -1.84
N ALA A 44 -1.35 0.24 -2.11
CA ALA A 44 -0.22 0.62 -2.96
C ALA A 44 1.16 0.11 -2.46
N PRO A 45 1.52 0.25 -1.17
CA PRO A 45 2.79 -0.29 -0.67
C PRO A 45 2.84 -1.82 -0.72
N TYR A 46 1.71 -2.47 -0.43
CA TYR A 46 1.60 -3.93 -0.45
C TYR A 46 1.74 -4.50 -1.87
N LEU A 47 1.06 -3.87 -2.85
CA LEU A 47 1.17 -4.20 -4.26
C LEU A 47 2.62 -4.10 -4.75
N PHE A 48 3.37 -3.08 -4.34
CA PHE A 48 4.79 -3.01 -4.66
C PHE A 48 5.58 -4.16 -4.02
N PHE A 49 5.31 -4.48 -2.75
CA PHE A 49 5.98 -5.54 -2.03
C PHE A 49 5.83 -6.90 -2.74
N ILE A 50 4.61 -7.27 -3.11
CA ILE A 50 4.32 -8.55 -3.78
C ILE A 50 4.81 -8.60 -5.24
N THR A 51 5.13 -7.46 -5.88
CA THR A 51 5.76 -7.48 -7.22
C THR A 51 7.16 -8.07 -7.26
N LYS A 52 7.79 -8.30 -6.10
CA LYS A 52 9.04 -9.06 -6.02
C LYS A 52 8.81 -10.55 -6.28
N ASP A 53 7.65 -11.06 -5.87
CA ASP A 53 7.27 -12.47 -5.98
C ASP A 53 6.50 -12.75 -7.27
N LEU A 54 5.66 -11.80 -7.70
CA LEU A 54 4.92 -11.84 -8.97
C LEU A 54 5.83 -11.33 -10.10
N LYS A 55 6.65 -12.22 -10.66
CA LYS A 55 7.47 -11.94 -11.84
C LYS A 55 6.59 -11.35 -12.96
N GLU A 56 6.83 -10.09 -13.30
CA GLU A 56 6.43 -9.40 -14.54
C GLU A 56 4.94 -9.16 -14.87
N VAL A 57 4.00 -9.33 -13.94
CA VAL A 57 2.57 -9.05 -14.26
C VAL A 57 2.23 -7.54 -14.25
N LEU A 58 2.91 -6.73 -13.43
CA LEU A 58 2.58 -5.30 -13.34
C LEU A 58 3.25 -4.44 -14.42
N PRO A 59 2.52 -3.49 -15.04
CA PRO A 59 3.08 -2.50 -15.96
C PRO A 59 4.21 -1.68 -15.31
N LYS A 60 5.26 -1.40 -16.07
CA LYS A 60 6.46 -0.67 -15.59
C LYS A 60 6.11 0.68 -14.95
N GLU A 61 5.21 1.43 -15.56
CA GLU A 61 4.78 2.75 -15.08
C GLU A 61 4.03 2.64 -13.75
N LEU A 62 3.08 1.70 -13.62
CA LEU A 62 2.39 1.45 -12.36
C LEU A 62 3.39 1.03 -11.26
N LYS A 63 4.35 0.15 -11.59
CA LYS A 63 5.40 -0.28 -10.65
C LYS A 63 6.24 0.90 -10.14
N ALA A 64 6.55 1.88 -10.98
CA ALA A 64 7.29 3.07 -10.56
C ALA A 64 6.49 3.94 -9.56
N LEU A 65 5.19 4.11 -9.79
CA LEU A 65 4.31 4.84 -8.87
C LEU A 65 4.17 4.12 -7.52
N LEU A 66 3.93 2.80 -7.54
CA LEU A 66 3.82 1.99 -6.33
C LEU A 66 5.13 1.96 -5.52
N LYS A 67 6.29 1.95 -6.20
CA LYS A 67 7.61 2.05 -5.56
C LYS A 67 7.73 3.34 -4.74
N LYS A 68 7.30 4.48 -5.30
CA LYS A 68 7.33 5.78 -4.61
C LYS A 68 6.48 5.74 -3.34
N ASP A 69 5.27 5.20 -3.41
CA ASP A 69 4.38 5.08 -2.24
C ASP A 69 4.96 4.17 -1.16
N PHE A 70 5.60 3.07 -1.55
CA PHE A 70 6.27 2.17 -0.63
C PHE A 70 7.39 2.91 0.14
N PHE A 71 8.27 3.63 -0.55
CA PHE A 71 9.33 4.40 0.11
C PHE A 71 8.77 5.51 1.00
N ASN A 72 7.75 6.24 0.55
CA ASN A 72 7.10 7.26 1.37
C ASN A 72 6.50 6.65 2.64
N THR A 73 5.91 5.45 2.53
CA THR A 73 5.35 4.72 3.67
C THR A 73 6.45 4.29 4.65
N LEU A 74 7.58 3.78 4.15
CA LEU A 74 8.74 3.45 4.98
C LEU A 74 9.27 4.68 5.72
N VAL A 75 9.49 5.79 5.01
CA VAL A 75 9.98 7.04 5.61
C VAL A 75 9.03 7.53 6.71
N ARG A 76 7.72 7.54 6.43
CA ARG A 76 6.70 7.92 7.41
C ARG A 76 6.72 7.02 8.64
N ASN A 77 6.81 5.70 8.46
CA ASN A 77 6.84 4.75 9.56
C ASN A 77 8.11 4.92 10.41
N THR A 78 9.27 5.14 9.79
CA THR A 78 10.52 5.44 10.50
C THR A 78 10.41 6.72 11.33
N LEU A 79 9.79 7.78 10.77
CA LEU A 79 9.55 9.02 11.51
C LEU A 79 8.62 8.79 12.70
N ILE A 80 7.52 8.06 12.52
CA ILE A 80 6.59 7.70 13.60
C ILE A 80 7.32 6.92 14.71
N GLN A 81 8.11 5.90 14.34
CA GLN A 81 8.91 5.13 15.30
C GLN A 81 9.90 5.99 16.07
N ASN A 82 10.62 6.88 15.38
CA ASN A 82 11.55 7.81 16.01
C ASN A 82 10.85 8.78 16.97
N THR A 83 9.67 9.29 16.60
CA THR A 83 8.86 10.15 17.47
C THR A 83 8.40 9.40 18.71
N TRP A 84 7.88 8.17 18.58
CA TRP A 84 7.50 7.35 19.72
C TRP A 84 8.68 7.03 20.65
N LYS A 85 9.87 6.81 20.09
CA LYS A 85 11.09 6.64 20.88
C LYS A 85 11.38 7.88 21.74
N LYS A 86 11.28 9.08 21.16
CA LYS A 86 11.45 10.35 21.90
C LYS A 86 10.40 10.54 22.99
N VAL A 87 9.13 10.28 22.68
CA VAL A 87 8.03 10.36 23.65
C VAL A 87 8.28 9.40 24.82
N ARG A 88 8.68 8.16 24.54
CA ARG A 88 9.01 7.19 25.60
C ARG A 88 10.17 7.67 26.47
N THR A 89 11.23 8.23 25.87
CA THR A 89 12.36 8.80 26.62
C THR A 89 11.89 9.90 27.57
N LEU A 90 11.09 10.87 27.09
CA LEU A 90 10.55 11.96 27.92
C LEU A 90 9.68 11.43 29.07
N LEU A 91 8.79 10.48 28.80
CA LEU A 91 7.93 9.87 29.83
C LEU A 91 8.79 9.18 30.92
N SER A 92 9.82 8.45 30.51
CA SER A 92 10.76 7.82 31.45
C SER A 92 11.53 8.85 32.29
N GLU A 93 12.02 9.93 31.67
CA GLU A 93 12.74 11.02 32.36
C GLU A 93 11.87 11.71 33.41
N HIS A 94 10.58 11.91 33.12
CA HIS A 94 9.63 12.54 34.03
C HIS A 94 8.98 11.56 35.03
N GLN A 95 9.46 10.31 35.11
CA GLN A 95 8.88 9.25 35.94
C GLN A 95 7.38 9.02 35.69
N ILE A 96 6.89 9.42 34.52
CA ILE A 96 5.50 9.21 34.12
C ILE A 96 5.42 7.76 33.65
N HIS A 97 4.98 6.88 34.54
CA HIS A 97 4.70 5.50 34.18
C HIS A 97 3.41 5.46 33.36
N TYR A 98 3.57 5.39 32.04
CA TYR A 98 2.48 5.09 31.12
C TYR A 98 2.64 3.66 30.60
N VAL A 99 1.64 2.81 30.86
CA VAL A 99 1.49 1.50 30.22
C VAL A 99 0.69 1.72 28.94
N PRO A 100 1.21 1.37 27.75
CA PRO A 100 0.47 1.49 26.49
C PRO A 100 -0.72 0.54 26.42
#